data_AF-A0A1J0VPP3-F1
#
_entry.id   AF-A0A1J0VPP3-F1
#
_cell.length_a   1.000
_cell.length_b   1.000
_cell.length_c   1.000
_cell.angle_alpha   90.00
_cell.angle_beta   90.00
_cell.angle_gamma   90.00
#
_symmetry.space_group_name_H-M   'P 1'
#
loop_
_entity.id
_entity.type
_entity.pdbx_description
1 polymer ?
#
loop_
_entity_poly.entity_id
_entity_poly.type
_entity_poly.pdbx_seq_one_letter_code
_entity_poly.pdbx_strand_id
1 'polypeptide(L)'
;MTLGELVDAGALAMLESPPTLMSTDAGSDMLTAKDIRLGRASSKIGDPRTPGAVTAQQGDVVVAVGVPTMARVCAAEVLVAPGVMVLRGNPTVIDAVFLSGVIRAAGESAAGKQVDLFAVNFPRLPLGGQRDAGAAIGRLMDIESAWRAQRLVVERLVGAGLAGLATGTLRAQPGAGDVGE
;
A
#
# COMPACT_ATOMS: atom_id res chain seq x y z
N MET A 1 15.99 11.88 -13.92
CA MET A 1 14.77 12.15 -14.70
C MET A 1 13.68 12.14 -13.66
N THR A 2 12.80 13.14 -13.61
CA THR A 2 11.75 13.16 -12.60
C THR A 2 10.52 12.40 -13.07
N LEU A 3 9.62 12.05 -12.16
CA LEU A 3 8.32 11.51 -12.57
C LEU A 3 7.50 12.55 -13.34
N GLY A 4 7.64 13.83 -13.04
CA GLY A 4 7.03 14.90 -13.84
C GLY A 4 7.50 14.88 -15.29
N GLU A 5 8.80 14.71 -15.54
CA GLU A 5 9.32 14.57 -16.90
C GLU A 5 8.78 13.32 -17.62
N LEU A 6 8.52 12.22 -16.90
CA LEU A 6 7.87 11.03 -17.48
C LEU A 6 6.39 11.28 -17.80
N VAL A 7 5.71 12.12 -17.00
CA VAL A 7 4.34 12.56 -17.28
C VAL A 7 4.30 13.44 -18.53
N ASP A 8 5.19 14.42 -18.62
CA ASP A 8 5.30 15.31 -19.78
C ASP A 8 5.63 14.54 -21.07
N ALA A 9 6.44 13.48 -20.96
CA ALA A 9 6.76 12.58 -22.08
C ALA A 9 5.65 11.57 -22.42
N GLY A 10 4.55 11.53 -21.65
CA GLY A 10 3.45 10.57 -21.83
C GLY A 10 3.81 9.12 -21.47
N ALA A 11 4.96 8.89 -20.84
CA ALA A 11 5.38 7.57 -20.38
C ALA A 11 4.69 7.16 -19.05
N LEU A 12 4.17 8.14 -18.31
CA LEU A 12 3.46 7.96 -17.04
C LEU A 12 2.21 8.86 -17.01
N ALA A 13 1.11 8.36 -16.46
CA ALA A 13 -0.03 9.19 -16.09
C ALA A 13 -0.23 9.17 -14.58
N MET A 14 -0.58 10.32 -13.99
CA MET A 14 -0.97 10.45 -12.59
C MET A 14 -2.46 10.81 -12.52
N LEU A 15 -3.26 9.95 -11.90
CA LEU A 15 -4.71 10.07 -11.82
C LEU A 15 -5.15 10.12 -10.35
N GLU A 16 -6.17 10.90 -10.04
CA GLU A 16 -6.75 10.96 -8.71
C GLU A 16 -8.28 11.09 -8.79
N SER A 17 -8.99 10.37 -7.93
CA SER A 17 -10.44 10.50 -7.80
C SER A 17 -10.81 11.84 -7.15
N PRO A 18 -11.91 12.49 -7.56
CA PRO A 18 -12.30 13.79 -7.04
C PRO A 18 -12.78 13.67 -5.59
N PRO A 19 -12.67 14.74 -4.78
CA PRO A 19 -13.17 14.77 -3.40
C PRO A 19 -14.67 14.48 -3.26
N THR A 20 -15.44 14.57 -4.34
CA THR A 20 -16.88 14.25 -4.40
C THR A 20 -17.16 12.75 -4.39
N LEU A 21 -16.16 11.89 -4.63
CA LEU A 21 -16.29 10.45 -4.49
C LEU A 21 -16.31 10.06 -3.01
N MET A 22 -17.50 9.73 -2.52
CA MET A 22 -17.73 9.35 -1.12
C MET A 22 -17.94 7.84 -0.97
N SER A 23 -17.75 7.35 0.25
CA SER A 23 -18.14 5.99 0.59
C SER A 23 -19.66 5.84 0.53
N THR A 24 -20.13 4.71 0.02
CA THR A 24 -21.53 4.34 -0.07
C THR A 24 -21.75 2.95 0.53
N ASP A 25 -23.01 2.53 0.68
CA ASP A 25 -23.35 1.17 1.16
C ASP A 25 -23.50 0.16 0.01
N ALA A 26 -23.54 0.62 -1.24
CA ALA A 26 -23.64 -0.19 -2.45
C ALA A 26 -22.80 0.43 -3.57
N GLY A 27 -22.17 -0.41 -4.38
CA GLY A 27 -21.24 0.02 -5.43
C GLY A 27 -20.08 -0.95 -5.61
N SER A 28 -18.91 -0.41 -5.94
CA SER A 28 -17.67 -1.16 -6.15
C SER A 28 -16.73 -1.04 -4.96
N ASP A 29 -15.93 -2.08 -4.75
CA ASP A 29 -14.83 -2.06 -3.80
C ASP A 29 -13.90 -0.88 -4.06
N MET A 30 -13.68 -0.09 -3.01
CA MET A 30 -12.92 1.14 -3.03
C MET A 30 -11.71 1.04 -2.11
N LEU A 31 -10.54 1.21 -2.71
CA LEU A 31 -9.26 1.19 -2.02
C LEU A 31 -8.95 2.57 -1.44
N THR A 32 -8.67 2.62 -0.14
CA THR A 32 -8.34 3.86 0.57
C THR A 32 -6.84 4.01 0.83
N ALA A 33 -6.39 5.24 1.11
CA ALA A 33 -5.02 5.50 1.55
C ALA A 33 -4.65 4.69 2.81
N LYS A 34 -5.61 4.50 3.73
CA LYS A 34 -5.44 3.66 4.92
C LYS A 34 -5.20 2.19 4.55
N ASP A 35 -5.91 1.67 3.56
CA ASP A 35 -5.76 0.27 3.13
C ASP A 35 -4.38 0.01 2.52
N ILE A 36 -3.87 0.95 1.73
CA ILE A 36 -2.52 0.90 1.16
C ILE A 36 -1.47 0.91 2.27
N ARG A 37 -1.57 1.83 3.23
CA ARG A 37 -0.62 1.95 4.35
C ARG A 37 -0.62 0.72 5.26
N LEU A 38 -1.79 0.12 5.47
CA LEU A 38 -1.94 -1.10 6.26
C LEU A 38 -1.62 -2.37 5.46
N GLY A 39 -1.39 -2.27 4.15
CA GLY A 39 -1.10 -3.43 3.30
C GLY A 39 -2.28 -4.41 3.20
N ARG A 40 -3.52 -3.94 3.21
CA ARG A 40 -4.73 -4.78 3.20
C ARG A 40 -5.59 -4.59 1.95
N ALA A 41 -6.63 -5.42 1.80
CA ALA A 41 -7.64 -5.28 0.75
C ALA A 41 -8.46 -3.98 0.91
N SER A 42 -9.27 -3.66 -0.10
CA SER A 42 -10.28 -2.60 -0.04
C SER A 42 -11.14 -2.74 1.22
N SER A 43 -11.45 -1.61 1.85
CA SER A 43 -12.26 -1.58 3.08
C SER A 43 -13.52 -0.74 2.98
N LYS A 44 -13.76 -0.12 1.83
CA LYS A 44 -14.89 0.76 1.56
C LYS A 44 -15.55 0.38 0.25
N ILE A 45 -16.77 0.85 0.08
CA ILE A 45 -17.52 0.76 -1.16
C ILE A 45 -17.75 2.19 -1.66
N GLY A 46 -17.67 2.41 -2.96
CA GLY A 46 -17.95 3.71 -3.59
C GLY A 46 -18.74 3.55 -4.89
N ASP A 47 -19.34 4.64 -5.38
CA ASP A 47 -20.03 4.64 -6.67
C ASP A 47 -19.05 4.93 -7.82
N PRO A 48 -18.71 3.95 -8.67
CA PRO A 48 -17.79 4.16 -9.79
C PRO A 48 -18.35 5.10 -10.86
N ARG A 49 -19.65 5.43 -10.82
CA ARG A 49 -20.29 6.37 -11.76
C ARG A 49 -20.13 7.83 -11.34
N THR A 50 -19.51 8.09 -10.18
CA THR A 50 -19.18 9.44 -9.77
C THR A 50 -18.31 10.09 -10.86
N PRO A 51 -18.68 11.27 -11.41
CA PRO A 51 -17.91 11.90 -12.48
C PRO A 51 -16.45 12.12 -12.08
N GLY A 52 -15.52 11.59 -12.87
CA GLY A 52 -14.08 11.67 -12.58
C GLY A 52 -13.55 10.58 -11.63
N ALA A 53 -14.38 9.64 -11.18
CA ALA A 53 -13.92 8.49 -10.42
C ALA A 53 -12.82 7.73 -11.18
N VAL A 54 -11.74 7.41 -10.47
CA VAL A 54 -10.61 6.67 -11.03
C VAL A 54 -10.66 5.23 -10.56
N THR A 55 -10.62 4.32 -11.53
CA THR A 55 -10.43 2.89 -11.30
C THR A 55 -8.99 2.52 -11.66
N ALA A 56 -8.22 2.07 -10.66
CA ALA A 56 -6.90 1.51 -10.87
C ALA A 56 -7.03 0.14 -11.55
N GLN A 57 -6.12 -0.13 -12.47
CA GLN A 57 -6.05 -1.36 -13.25
C GLN A 57 -4.92 -2.25 -12.73
N GLN A 58 -4.95 -3.53 -13.09
CA GLN A 58 -3.82 -4.42 -12.80
C GLN A 58 -2.53 -3.82 -13.40
N GLY A 59 -1.47 -3.76 -12.59
CA GLY A 59 -0.18 -3.20 -12.99
C GLY A 59 -0.02 -1.69 -12.77
N ASP A 60 -1.09 -0.96 -12.44
CA ASP A 60 -0.97 0.42 -11.95
C ASP A 60 -0.27 0.43 -10.58
N VAL A 61 0.43 1.52 -10.24
CA VAL A 61 0.96 1.74 -8.89
C VAL A 61 0.03 2.69 -8.14
N VAL A 62 -0.55 2.23 -7.05
CA VAL A 62 -1.39 3.06 -6.16
C VAL A 62 -0.54 3.63 -5.04
N VAL A 63 -0.68 4.93 -4.78
CA VAL A 63 0.11 5.69 -3.81
C VAL A 63 -0.82 6.36 -2.82
N ALA A 64 -0.68 6.01 -1.54
CA ALA A 64 -1.29 6.77 -0.46
C ALA A 64 -0.47 8.04 -0.23
N VAL A 65 -0.98 9.18 -0.69
CA VAL A 65 -0.34 10.48 -0.54
C VAL A 65 -0.35 10.89 0.95
N GLY A 66 0.65 11.65 1.39
CA GLY A 66 0.83 12.09 2.78
C GLY A 66 1.88 11.29 3.55
N VAL A 67 1.81 11.30 4.89
CA VAL A 67 2.86 10.74 5.77
C VAL A 67 2.35 9.56 6.60
N PRO A 68 2.95 8.36 6.52
CA PRO A 68 4.00 7.97 5.57
C PRO A 68 3.46 7.83 4.14
N THR A 69 4.29 8.17 3.16
CA THR A 69 4.00 7.88 1.75
C THR A 69 4.19 6.39 1.53
N MET A 70 3.16 5.72 1.00
CA MET A 70 3.19 4.28 0.75
C MET A 70 2.69 3.99 -0.65
N ALA A 71 3.35 3.08 -1.35
CA ALA A 71 2.98 2.67 -2.71
C ALA A 71 2.97 1.16 -2.85
N ARG A 72 2.10 0.64 -3.72
CA ARG A 72 2.10 -0.78 -4.12
C ARG A 72 1.53 -0.94 -5.52
N VAL A 73 1.91 -2.03 -6.18
CA VAL A 73 1.31 -2.42 -7.47
C VAL A 73 -0.10 -2.96 -7.23
N CYS A 74 -1.04 -2.57 -8.07
CA CYS A 74 -2.42 -3.04 -8.03
C CYS A 74 -2.50 -4.43 -8.65
N ALA A 75 -3.06 -5.39 -7.91
CA ALA A 75 -3.17 -6.78 -8.35
C ALA A 75 -4.38 -7.04 -9.25
N ALA A 76 -5.43 -6.22 -9.10
CA ALA A 76 -6.70 -6.33 -9.81
C ALA A 76 -7.32 -4.93 -9.98
N GLU A 77 -8.37 -4.86 -10.78
CA GLU A 77 -9.14 -3.64 -10.93
C GLU A 77 -9.80 -3.21 -9.59
N VAL A 78 -9.67 -1.94 -9.21
CA VAL A 78 -10.29 -1.41 -7.97
C VAL A 78 -10.54 0.10 -8.07
N LEU A 79 -11.68 0.55 -7.55
CA LEU A 79 -11.97 1.97 -7.43
C LEU A 79 -11.02 2.59 -6.40
N VAL A 80 -10.47 3.79 -6.63
CA VAL A 80 -9.60 4.45 -5.65
C VAL A 80 -10.29 5.63 -4.98
N ALA A 81 -10.16 5.71 -3.65
CA ALA A 81 -10.69 6.82 -2.88
C ALA A 81 -9.86 8.11 -3.08
N PRO A 82 -10.43 9.29 -2.81
CA PRO A 82 -9.66 10.54 -2.77
C PRO A 82 -8.43 10.45 -1.84
N GLY A 83 -7.33 11.12 -2.19
CA GLY A 83 -6.05 11.01 -1.48
C GLY A 83 -5.24 9.75 -1.81
N VAL A 84 -5.69 8.94 -2.77
CA VAL A 84 -4.92 7.89 -3.42
C VAL A 84 -4.61 8.30 -4.85
N MET A 85 -3.33 8.41 -5.16
CA MET A 85 -2.87 8.68 -6.53
C MET A 85 -2.62 7.35 -7.26
N VAL A 86 -3.08 7.25 -8.51
CA VAL A 86 -2.81 6.14 -9.41
C VAL A 86 -1.74 6.57 -10.39
N LEU A 87 -0.62 5.86 -10.39
CA LEU A 87 0.47 6.01 -11.34
C LEU A 87 0.35 4.91 -12.40
N ARG A 88 -0.06 5.30 -13.61
CA ARG A 88 -0.23 4.39 -14.76
C ARG A 88 0.94 4.56 -15.72
N GLY A 89 1.90 3.65 -15.65
CA GLY A 89 3.09 3.66 -16.50
C GLY A 89 2.86 2.91 -17.81
N ASN A 90 3.54 3.34 -18.88
CA ASN A 90 3.64 2.55 -20.10
C ASN A 90 4.46 1.27 -19.80
N PRO A 91 3.88 0.07 -19.90
CA PRO A 91 4.53 -1.18 -19.52
C PRO A 91 5.71 -1.57 -20.42
N THR A 92 5.87 -0.90 -21.57
CA THR A 92 7.04 -1.07 -22.46
C THR A 92 8.23 -0.21 -22.07
N VAL A 93 8.05 0.71 -21.10
CA VAL A 93 9.08 1.68 -20.67
C VAL A 93 9.33 1.61 -19.16
N ILE A 94 8.29 1.35 -18.37
CA ILE A 94 8.31 1.40 -16.91
C ILE A 94 7.91 0.04 -16.35
N ASP A 95 8.75 -0.51 -15.47
CA ASP A 95 8.37 -1.63 -14.61
C ASP A 95 7.63 -1.12 -13.35
N ALA A 96 6.44 -1.67 -13.09
CA ALA A 96 5.56 -1.20 -12.02
C ALA A 96 6.11 -1.50 -10.61
N VAL A 97 6.76 -2.67 -10.43
CA VAL A 97 7.33 -3.05 -9.13
C VAL A 97 8.50 -2.12 -8.81
N PHE A 98 9.36 -1.87 -9.80
CA PHE A 98 10.43 -0.89 -9.70
C PHE A 98 9.92 0.50 -9.35
N LEU A 99 8.91 1.02 -10.09
CA LEU A 99 8.28 2.31 -9.80
C LEU A 99 7.75 2.38 -8.36
N SER A 100 7.05 1.34 -7.90
CA SER A 100 6.54 1.30 -6.53
C SER A 100 7.65 1.36 -5.47
N GLY A 101 8.79 0.70 -5.71
CA GLY A 101 9.96 0.78 -4.84
C GLY A 101 10.60 2.17 -4.83
N VAL A 102 10.68 2.85 -5.99
CA VAL A 102 11.18 4.22 -6.09
C VAL A 102 10.33 5.18 -5.25
N ILE A 103 9.00 5.09 -5.34
CA ILE A 103 8.10 5.93 -4.52
C ILE A 103 8.30 5.66 -3.03
N ARG A 104 8.38 4.39 -2.63
CA ARG A 104 8.59 4.02 -1.23
C ARG A 104 9.93 4.54 -0.70
N ALA A 105 11.01 4.41 -1.47
CA ALA A 105 12.32 4.93 -1.10
C ALA A 105 12.32 6.46 -0.95
N ALA A 106 11.58 7.17 -1.79
CA ALA A 106 11.39 8.62 -1.66
C ALA A 106 10.62 8.97 -0.36
N GLY A 107 9.59 8.20 -0.01
CA GLY A 107 8.84 8.32 1.24
C GLY A 107 9.72 8.15 2.48
N GLU A 108 10.56 7.12 2.50
CA GLU A 108 11.52 6.88 3.59
C GLU A 108 12.55 8.02 3.71
N SER A 109 13.08 8.48 2.57
CA SER A 109 14.05 9.58 2.52
C SER A 109 13.47 10.91 3.00
N ALA A 110 12.16 11.12 2.84
CA ALA A 110 11.48 12.32 3.29
C ALA A 110 11.34 12.40 4.83
N ALA A 111 11.66 11.32 5.56
CA ALA A 111 11.74 11.29 7.03
C ALA A 111 10.51 11.91 7.73
N GLY A 112 9.31 11.52 7.28
CA GLY A 112 8.05 12.01 7.87
C GLY A 112 7.52 13.30 7.24
N LYS A 113 8.08 13.76 6.12
CA LYS A 113 7.55 14.88 5.32
C LYS A 113 6.74 14.38 4.13
N GLN A 114 5.87 15.23 3.62
CA GLN A 114 5.13 14.94 2.39
C GLN A 114 6.09 14.91 1.20
N VAL A 115 5.95 13.88 0.36
CA VAL A 115 6.68 13.74 -0.90
C VAL A 115 5.93 14.49 -2.00
N ASP A 116 6.64 15.36 -2.73
CA ASP A 116 6.18 15.82 -4.03
C ASP A 116 6.49 14.75 -5.07
N LEU A 117 5.45 14.06 -5.55
CA LEU A 117 5.58 12.94 -6.48
C LEU A 117 6.15 13.39 -7.83
N PHE A 118 5.88 14.61 -8.30
CA PHE A 118 6.41 15.10 -9.57
C PHE A 118 7.92 15.34 -9.50
N ALA A 119 8.44 15.68 -8.33
CA ALA A 119 9.87 15.92 -8.09
C ALA A 119 10.67 14.63 -7.80
N VAL A 120 10.02 13.48 -7.60
CA VAL A 120 10.70 12.22 -7.34
C VAL A 120 11.60 11.88 -8.52
N ASN A 121 12.89 11.67 -8.25
CA ASN A 121 13.85 11.23 -9.25
C ASN A 121 13.64 9.75 -9.57
N PHE A 122 13.34 9.46 -10.83
CA PHE A 122 13.27 8.12 -11.39
C PHE A 122 14.65 7.71 -11.94
N PRO A 123 15.26 6.63 -11.43
CA PRO A 123 16.57 6.18 -11.91
C PRO A 123 16.54 5.82 -13.39
N ARG A 124 17.57 6.26 -14.13
CA ARG A 124 17.71 5.94 -15.56
C ARG A 124 18.24 4.51 -15.74
N LEU A 125 17.33 3.55 -15.75
CA LEU A 125 17.63 2.15 -16.04
C LEU A 125 16.84 1.69 -17.29
N PRO A 126 17.47 0.93 -18.21
CA PRO A 126 16.73 0.21 -19.24
C PRO A 126 15.69 -0.72 -18.61
N LEU A 127 14.61 -1.03 -19.33
CA LEU A 127 13.51 -1.85 -18.79
C LEU A 127 13.98 -3.19 -18.21
N GLY A 128 14.98 -3.84 -18.81
CA GLY A 128 15.59 -5.06 -18.26
C GLY A 128 16.19 -4.83 -16.86
N GLY A 129 16.98 -3.77 -16.69
CA GLY A 129 17.55 -3.42 -15.38
C GLY A 129 16.50 -2.97 -14.37
N GLN A 130 15.41 -2.33 -14.81
CA GLN A 130 14.27 -2.04 -13.94
C GLN A 130 13.62 -3.33 -13.44
N ARG A 131 13.43 -4.34 -14.30
CA ARG A 131 12.85 -5.64 -13.91
C ARG A 131 13.73 -6.40 -12.93
N ASP A 132 15.05 -6.38 -13.12
CA ASP A 132 16.00 -7.02 -12.19
C ASP A 132 15.94 -6.37 -10.80
N ALA A 133 15.94 -5.03 -10.75
CA ALA A 133 15.76 -4.29 -9.51
C ALA A 133 14.36 -4.50 -8.91
N GLY A 134 13.32 -4.52 -9.74
CA GLY A 134 11.93 -4.79 -9.39
C GLY A 134 11.77 -6.15 -8.73
N ALA A 135 12.43 -7.20 -9.23
CA ALA A 135 12.43 -8.52 -8.61
C ALA A 135 13.06 -8.51 -7.20
N ALA A 136 14.13 -7.74 -7.00
CA ALA A 136 14.73 -7.56 -5.67
C ALA A 136 13.81 -6.79 -4.71
N ILE A 137 13.18 -5.72 -5.20
CA ILE A 137 12.18 -4.95 -4.46
C ILE A 137 10.98 -5.84 -4.08
N GLY A 138 10.49 -6.67 -5.00
CA GLY A 138 9.41 -7.62 -4.76
C GLY A 138 9.70 -8.54 -3.59
N ARG A 139 10.91 -9.12 -3.54
CA ARG A 139 11.33 -9.95 -2.39
C ARG A 139 11.31 -9.20 -1.06
N LEU A 140 11.69 -7.92 -1.05
CA LEU A 140 11.61 -7.09 0.16
C LEU A 140 10.15 -6.83 0.58
N MET A 141 9.26 -6.61 -0.39
CA MET A 141 7.83 -6.44 -0.14
C MET A 141 7.18 -7.72 0.40
N ASP A 142 7.60 -8.89 -0.09
CA ASP A 142 7.13 -10.19 0.40
C ASP A 142 7.52 -10.41 1.87
N ILE A 143 8.77 -10.08 2.23
CA ILE A 143 9.25 -10.13 3.62
C ILE A 143 8.41 -9.22 4.51
N GLU A 144 8.18 -7.99 4.09
CA GLU A 144 7.36 -7.03 4.85
C GLU A 144 5.91 -7.52 5.02
N SER A 145 5.33 -8.09 3.97
CA SER A 145 3.97 -8.66 3.99
C SER A 145 3.88 -9.83 4.96
N ALA A 146 4.84 -10.76 4.91
CA ALA A 146 4.90 -11.91 5.81
C ALA A 146 5.02 -11.47 7.28
N TRP A 147 5.86 -10.47 7.55
CA TRP A 147 6.01 -9.91 8.90
C TRP A 147 4.71 -9.27 9.41
N ARG A 148 4.01 -8.48 8.56
CA ARG A 148 2.71 -7.90 8.92
C ARG A 148 1.67 -8.97 9.24
N ALA A 149 1.62 -10.04 8.44
CA ALA A 149 0.71 -11.15 8.68
C ALA A 149 0.97 -11.85 10.02
N GLN A 150 2.25 -12.11 10.33
CA GLN A 150 2.65 -12.70 11.61
C GLN A 150 2.31 -11.79 12.80
N ARG A 151 2.55 -10.48 12.69
CA ARG A 151 2.19 -9.51 13.72
C ARG A 151 0.70 -9.55 14.05
N LEU A 152 -0.16 -9.61 13.03
CA LEU A 152 -1.62 -9.68 13.22
C LEU A 152 -2.04 -10.96 13.97
N VAL A 153 -1.36 -12.08 13.74
CA VAL A 153 -1.60 -13.33 14.49
C VAL A 153 -1.25 -13.16 15.96
N VAL A 154 -0.10 -12.55 16.27
CA VAL A 154 0.32 -12.29 17.65
C VAL A 154 -0.65 -11.33 18.34
N GLU A 155 -1.06 -10.25 17.68
CA GLU A 155 -2.02 -9.28 18.23
C GLU A 155 -3.36 -9.95 18.57
N ARG A 156 -3.86 -10.83 17.69
CA ARG A 156 -5.08 -11.61 17.96
C ARG A 156 -4.90 -12.60 19.12
N LEU A 157 -3.75 -13.28 19.20
CA LEU A 157 -3.45 -14.20 20.28
C LEU A 157 -3.44 -13.49 21.63
N VAL A 158 -2.75 -12.35 21.74
CA VAL A 158 -2.70 -11.54 22.95
C VAL A 158 -4.09 -11.05 23.34
N GLY A 159 -4.86 -10.53 22.37
CA GLY A 159 -6.23 -10.08 22.62
C GLY A 159 -7.14 -11.19 23.13
N ALA A 160 -7.08 -12.39 22.52
CA ALA A 160 -7.84 -13.55 22.96
C ALA A 160 -7.41 -14.04 24.34
N GLY A 161 -6.10 -14.05 24.62
CA GLY A 161 -5.55 -14.38 25.94
C GLY A 161 -6.06 -13.47 27.04
N LEU A 162 -6.02 -12.15 26.81
CA LEU A 162 -6.53 -11.15 27.76
C LEU A 162 -8.04 -11.30 27.98
N ALA A 163 -8.82 -11.44 26.91
CA ALA A 163 -10.27 -11.66 27.01
C ALA A 163 -10.59 -12.95 27.78
N GLY A 164 -9.83 -14.01 27.53
CA GLY A 164 -10.02 -15.29 28.21
C GLY A 164 -9.73 -15.21 29.71
N LEU A 165 -8.65 -14.54 30.09
CA LEU A 165 -8.29 -14.31 31.50
C LEU A 165 -9.31 -13.41 32.21
N ALA A 166 -9.77 -12.33 31.56
CA ALA A 166 -10.74 -11.40 32.13
C ALA A 166 -12.13 -12.05 32.34
N THR A 167 -12.51 -13.00 31.50
CA THR A 167 -13.78 -13.74 31.58
C THR A 167 -13.69 -15.03 32.41
N GLY A 168 -12.50 -15.42 32.84
CA GLY A 168 -12.25 -16.68 33.55
C GLY A 168 -12.33 -17.94 32.69
N THR A 169 -12.46 -17.80 31.36
CA THR A 169 -12.43 -18.92 30.41
C THR A 169 -11.01 -19.46 30.20
N LEU A 170 -9.99 -18.63 30.43
CA LEU A 170 -8.61 -19.06 30.63
C LEU A 170 -8.25 -18.89 32.11
N ARG A 171 -7.48 -19.84 32.64
CA ARG A 171 -6.93 -19.76 34.00
C ARG A 171 -5.41 -19.66 33.90
N ALA A 172 -4.84 -18.74 34.66
CA ALA A 172 -3.39 -18.74 34.88
C ALA A 172 -3.03 -20.04 35.61
N GLN A 173 -2.17 -20.86 35.01
CA GLN A 173 -1.54 -21.94 35.74
C GLN A 173 -0.36 -21.32 36.49
N PRO A 174 -0.27 -21.45 37.83
CA PRO A 174 0.94 -21.07 38.54
C PRO A 174 2.11 -21.82 37.90
N GLY A 175 3.14 -21.07 37.50
CA GLY A 175 4.28 -21.64 36.79
C GLY A 175 4.91 -22.76 37.61
N ALA A 176 5.41 -23.79 36.93
CA ALA A 176 6.23 -24.85 37.52
C ALA A 176 7.58 -24.28 38.00
N GLY A 177 7.54 -23.47 39.05
CA GLY A 177 8.66 -22.78 39.66
C GLY A 177 8.45 -22.55 41.16
N ASP A 178 7.48 -23.24 41.76
CA ASP A 178 7.41 -23.41 43.22
C ASP A 178 7.86 -24.83 43.54
N VAL A 179 9.18 -25.03 43.48
CA VAL A 179 9.88 -25.99 44.35
C VAL A 179 10.32 -25.10 45.51
N GLY A 180 9.56 -25.00 46.59
CA GLY A 180 9.41 -26.06 47.58
C GLY A 180 10.14 -25.60 48.85
N GLU A 181 9.33 -25.39 49.91
CA GLU A 181 9.64 -25.23 51.35
C GLU A 181 10.37 -23.98 51.84
#